data_AF-K1TAX3-F1
#
_entry.id   AF-K1TAX3-F1
#
_cell.length_a   1.000
_cell.length_b   1.000
_cell.length_c   1.000
_cell.angle_alpha   90.00
_cell.angle_beta   90.00
_cell.angle_gamma   90.00
#
_symmetry.space_group_name_H-M   'P 1'
#
loop_
_entity.id
_entity.type
_entity.pdbx_description
1 polymer ?
#
loop_
_entity_poly.entity_id
_entity_poly.type
_entity_poly.pdbx_seq_one_letter_code
_entity_poly.pdbx_strand_id
1 'polypeptide(L)' 'EDVEKFIHSCGFYHGKARDIIGMCRMIRSDFGGEVPDNIDDLIKLPGVGRKNRKI' A
#
# COMPACT_ATOMS: atom_id res chain seq x y z
N GLU A 1 7.44 -8.94 10.55
CA GLU A 1 7.29 -10.34 10.10
C GLU A 1 5.85 -10.85 10.12
N ASP A 2 4.90 -10.16 10.75
CA ASP A 2 3.51 -10.65 10.84
C ASP A 2 2.70 -10.52 9.54
N VAL A 3 2.88 -9.42 8.81
CA VAL A 3 2.11 -9.16 7.56
C VAL A 3 2.35 -10.26 6.53
N GLU A 4 3.57 -10.75 6.39
CA GLU A 4 3.92 -11.80 5.42
C GLU A 4 3.19 -13.12 5.69
N LYS A 5 2.93 -13.46 6.95
CA LYS A 5 2.16 -14.65 7.33
C LYS A 5 0.68 -14.52 6.93
N PHE A 6 0.11 -13.31 6.98
CA PHE A 6 -1.27 -13.06 6.59
C PHE A 6 -1.50 -13.09 5.09
N ILE A 7 -0.52 -12.64 4.29
CA ILE A 7 -0.61 -12.59 2.82
C ILE A 7 0.15 -13.72 2.11
N HIS A 8 0.77 -14.65 2.83
CA HIS A 8 1.45 -15.84 2.30
C HIS A 8 0.58 -16.61 1.29
N SER A 9 -0.72 -16.71 1.56
CA SER A 9 -1.71 -17.39 0.73
C SER A 9 -1.98 -16.73 -0.63
N CYS A 10 -1.61 -15.47 -0.84
CA CYS A 10 -1.89 -14.75 -2.08
C CYS A 10 -0.85 -14.95 -3.21
N GLY A 11 0.29 -15.61 -2.94
CA GLY A 11 1.42 -15.63 -3.86
C GLY A 11 2.05 -14.24 -4.06
N PHE A 12 3.36 -14.15 -4.27
CA PHE A 12 4.09 -12.87 -4.35
C PHE A 12 3.89 -11.95 -3.10
N TYR A 13 3.82 -12.56 -1.91
CA TYR A 13 3.55 -11.85 -0.66
C TYR A 13 4.68 -10.91 -0.22
N HIS A 14 5.96 -11.23 -0.49
CA HIS A 14 7.08 -10.37 -0.11
C HIS A 14 6.99 -8.97 -0.74
N GLY A 15 6.63 -8.89 -2.02
CA GLY A 15 6.44 -7.61 -2.71
C GLY A 15 5.27 -6.82 -2.13
N LYS A 16 4.11 -7.48 -1.99
CA LYS A 16 2.91 -6.87 -1.40
C LYS A 16 3.11 -6.44 0.05
N ALA A 17 3.81 -7.22 0.87
CA ALA A 17 4.10 -6.87 2.25
C ALA A 17 4.94 -5.60 2.33
N ARG A 18 5.99 -5.52 1.50
CA ARG A 18 6.84 -4.33 1.42
C ARG A 18 6.05 -3.11 0.95
N ASP A 19 5.21 -3.28 -0.05
CA ASP A 19 4.34 -2.22 -0.58
C ASP A 19 3.34 -1.72 0.46
N ILE A 20 2.60 -2.60 1.12
CA ILE A 20 1.62 -2.26 2.17
C ILE A 20 2.29 -1.54 3.34
N ILE A 21 3.44 -2.05 3.81
CA ILE A 21 4.19 -1.40 4.90
C ILE A 21 4.69 -0.01 4.47
N GLY A 22 5.18 0.12 3.24
CA GLY A 22 5.59 1.40 2.67
C GLY A 22 4.43 2.39 2.57
N MET A 23 3.27 1.91 2.13
CA MET A 23 2.05 2.70 1.99
C MET A 23 1.56 3.18 3.35
N CYS A 24 1.45 2.29 4.34
CA CYS A 24 1.03 2.68 5.70
C CYS A 24 1.99 3.70 6.33
N ARG A 25 3.30 3.57 6.09
CA ARG A 25 4.30 4.55 6.57
C ARG A 25 4.13 5.91 5.89
N MET A 26 3.95 5.93 4.57
CA MET A 26 3.76 7.17 3.81
C MET A 26 2.42 7.85 4.18
N ILE A 27 1.33 7.09 4.27
CA ILE A 27 0.02 7.60 4.73
C ILE A 27 0.13 8.24 6.11
N ARG A 28 0.81 7.58 7.04
CA ARG A 28 0.97 8.10 8.40
C ARG A 28 1.90 9.32 8.47
N SER A 29 2.92 9.40 7.61
CA SER A 29 3.91 10.49 7.63
C SER A 29 3.45 11.71 6.83
N ASP A 30 2.99 11.52 5.60
CA ASP A 30 2.64 12.57 4.66
C ASP A 30 1.16 12.95 4.70
N PHE A 31 0.26 11.97 4.93
CA PHE A 31 -1.19 12.17 4.90
C PHE A 31 -1.84 12.17 6.28
N GLY A 32 -1.03 12.22 7.36
CA GLY A 32 -1.54 12.29 8.74
C GLY A 32 -2.36 11.07 9.19
N GLY A 33 -2.32 9.97 8.45
CA GLY A 33 -3.12 8.77 8.72
C GLY A 33 -4.41 8.65 7.90
N GLU A 34 -4.70 9.58 7.01
CA GLU A 34 -5.86 9.51 6.11
C GLU A 34 -5.47 9.06 4.70
N VAL A 35 -6.33 8.25 4.08
CA VAL A 35 -6.11 7.80 2.69
C VAL A 35 -6.52 8.95 1.76
N PRO A 36 -5.60 9.48 0.93
CA PRO A 36 -5.95 10.53 -0.01
C PRO A 36 -6.96 10.03 -1.05
N ASP A 37 -7.97 10.85 -1.29
CA ASP A 37 -9.02 10.72 -2.29
C ASP A 37 -8.57 11.25 -3.66
N ASN A 38 -7.40 11.90 -3.72
CA ASN A 38 -6.78 12.35 -4.96
C ASN A 38 -6.05 11.22 -5.69
N ILE A 39 -6.35 11.10 -6.97
CA ILE A 39 -5.72 10.11 -7.87
C ILE A 39 -4.20 10.28 -7.93
N ASP A 40 -3.70 11.51 -8.01
CA ASP A 40 -2.26 11.79 -8.12
C ASP A 40 -1.50 11.37 -6.87
N ASP A 41 -2.13 11.49 -5.69
CA ASP A 41 -1.53 11.09 -4.42
C ASP A 41 -1.63 9.58 -4.20
N LEU A 42 -2.74 8.96 -4.62
CA LEU A 42 -2.87 7.50 -4.67
C LEU A 42 -1.78 6.85 -5.54
N ILE A 43 -1.42 7.46 -6.67
CA ILE A 43 -0.37 6.93 -7.57
C ILE A 43 1.04 7.05 -6.95
N LYS A 44 1.25 7.98 -6.00
CA LYS A 44 2.53 8.10 -5.28
C LYS A 44 2.71 7.00 -4.23
N LEU A 45 1.63 6.36 -3.78
CA LEU A 45 1.69 5.31 -2.77
C LEU A 45 2.32 4.03 -3.34
N PRO A 46 3.32 3.44 -2.65
CA PRO A 46 3.93 2.19 -3.08
C PRO A 46 2.90 1.05 -3.05
N GLY A 47 2.84 0.26 -4.12
CA GLY A 47 1.83 -0.81 -4.31
C GLY A 47 0.52 -0.38 -4.98
N VAL A 48 0.25 0.92 -5.08
CA VAL A 48 -0.94 1.46 -5.76
C VAL A 48 -0.57 1.89 -7.17
N GLY A 49 -0.57 0.93 -8.10
CA GLY A 49 -0.39 1.21 -9.53
C GLY A 49 -1.65 1.76 -10.19
N ARG A 50 -1.53 2.40 -11.36
CA ARG A 50 -2.66 2.95 -12.16
C ARG A 50 -3.85 1.99 -12.36
N LYS A 51 -3.66 0.66 -12.30
CA LYS A 51 -4.73 -0.34 -12.38
C LYS A 51 -5.51 -0.54 -11.08
N ASN A 52 -4.90 -0.32 -9.91
CA ASN A 52 -5.51 -0.55 -8.59
C ASN A 52 -6.36 0.64 -8.11
N ARG A 53 -6.44 1.72 -8.90
CA ARG A 53 -7.16 2.98 -8.62
C ARG A 53 -8.69 2.83 -8.45
N LYS A 54 -9.24 1.65 -8.74
CA LYS A 54 -10.66 1.32 -8.49
C LYS A 54 -10.72 0.23 -7.42
N ILE A 55 -10.79 0.65 -6.17
CA ILE A 55 -11.43 -0.13 -5.09
C ILE A 55 -12.37 0.84 -4.38
#